data_AF-A0AAN6IZ26-F1
#
_entry.id   AF-A0AAN6IZ26-F1
#
_cell.length_a   1.000
_cell.length_b   1.000
_cell.length_c   1.000
_cell.angle_alpha   90.00
_cell.angle_beta   90.00
_cell.angle_gamma   90.00
#
_symmetry.space_group_name_H-M   'P 1'
#
loop_
_entity.id
_entity.type
_entity.pdbx_description
1 polymer ?
#
loop_
_entity_poly.entity_id
_entity_poly.type
_entity_poly.pdbx_seq_one_letter_code
_entity_poly.pdbx_strand_id
1 'polypeptide(L)'
;MDGTSSLLTHPMPRHYPSDDFDERQPTVPGLPSQLRSYQKLSTSSWLEAIQAQPDQYRNCRIQSISWIKALASPFSHEFIQFIVEDSVSGERTRVVAGREDSGDWVYVGWNWQSGQVPNDHYILPLPLLTLTFGCETGGRLPDVRSLAKVLASTTERQPYYTFHREMCWWYAETVFDGMFSKYGGSVKEWEWAKYRYSFIVKTSLLRRRVLTEHAERFKSELMEGMEY
;
A
#
# COMPACT_ATOMS: atom_id res chain seq x y z
N MET A 1 14.20 -56.19 -70.15
CA MET A 1 12.87 -56.22 -69.51
C MET A 1 13.10 -56.20 -68.01
N ASP A 2 13.80 -55.18 -67.51
CA ASP A 2 13.40 -53.77 -67.37
C ASP A 2 12.62 -53.58 -66.07
N GLY A 3 13.08 -52.64 -65.24
CA GLY A 3 12.28 -52.17 -64.12
C GLY A 3 13.07 -51.79 -62.88
N THR A 4 14.08 -50.92 -63.01
CA THR A 4 14.51 -50.04 -61.92
C THR A 4 13.31 -49.22 -61.41
N SER A 5 13.06 -49.22 -60.11
CA SER A 5 12.29 -48.14 -59.47
C SER A 5 12.98 -47.72 -58.17
N SER A 6 13.74 -46.65 -58.30
CA SER A 6 14.21 -45.80 -57.21
C SER A 6 13.03 -45.01 -56.66
N LEU A 7 12.81 -45.05 -55.34
CA LEU A 7 12.00 -44.08 -54.64
C LEU A 7 12.88 -43.35 -53.63
N LEU A 8 13.27 -42.14 -54.03
CA LEU A 8 13.85 -41.11 -53.19
C LEU A 8 12.74 -40.40 -52.40
N THR A 9 13.07 -40.12 -51.13
CA THR A 9 12.67 -38.97 -50.31
C THR A 9 11.19 -38.77 -49.91
N HIS A 10 10.93 -38.71 -48.60
CA HIS A 10 10.84 -37.44 -47.87
C HIS A 10 11.02 -37.68 -46.34
N PRO A 11 11.90 -36.96 -45.64
CA PRO A 11 11.86 -36.94 -44.18
C PRO A 11 10.65 -36.10 -43.72
N MET A 12 9.79 -36.70 -42.91
CA MET A 12 8.71 -36.01 -42.20
C MET A 12 9.32 -34.89 -41.34
N PRO A 13 8.82 -33.64 -41.41
CA PRO A 13 9.20 -32.61 -40.47
C PRO A 13 8.76 -33.07 -39.08
N ARG A 14 9.71 -33.33 -38.18
CA ARG A 14 9.41 -33.37 -36.75
C ARG A 14 8.95 -31.97 -36.37
N HIS A 15 7.67 -31.84 -36.11
CA HIS A 15 7.11 -30.69 -35.43
C HIS A 15 7.70 -30.71 -34.01
N TYR A 16 8.77 -29.94 -33.81
CA TYR A 16 9.16 -29.55 -32.47
C TYR A 16 8.05 -28.62 -31.98
N PRO A 17 7.44 -28.89 -30.81
CA PRO A 17 6.69 -27.86 -30.14
C PRO A 17 7.67 -26.70 -29.96
N SER A 18 7.35 -25.56 -30.55
CA SER A 18 7.96 -24.30 -30.18
C SER A 18 7.74 -24.16 -28.69
N ASP A 19 8.81 -24.31 -27.92
CA ASP A 19 8.85 -23.80 -26.57
C ASP A 19 8.47 -22.32 -26.70
N ASP A 20 7.23 -22.01 -26.33
CA ASP A 20 6.82 -20.66 -25.97
C ASP A 20 7.66 -20.28 -24.75
N PHE A 21 8.91 -19.90 -25.02
CA PHE A 21 9.66 -19.03 -24.15
C PHE A 21 8.86 -17.74 -24.12
N ASP A 22 7.97 -17.69 -23.14
CA ASP A 22 7.36 -16.48 -22.62
C ASP A 22 8.53 -15.56 -22.26
N GLU A 23 8.94 -14.76 -23.25
CA GLU A 23 10.04 -13.81 -23.22
C GLU A 23 9.60 -12.66 -22.32
N ARG A 24 9.41 -12.96 -21.03
CA ARG A 24 9.06 -11.98 -20.01
C ARG A 24 10.20 -11.01 -19.96
N GLN A 25 9.94 -9.80 -20.44
CA GLN A 25 10.89 -8.71 -20.39
C GLN A 25 11.50 -8.64 -18.98
N PRO A 26 12.84 -8.54 -18.88
CA PRO A 26 13.49 -8.37 -17.60
C PRO A 26 12.90 -7.11 -16.94
N THR A 27 12.26 -7.28 -15.78
CA THR A 27 11.80 -6.13 -15.00
C THR A 27 13.02 -5.37 -14.57
N VAL A 28 13.04 -4.08 -14.91
CA VAL A 28 13.98 -3.14 -14.31
C VAL A 28 13.79 -3.22 -12.79
N PRO A 29 14.84 -3.60 -12.01
CA PRO A 29 14.76 -3.61 -10.55
C PRO A 29 14.36 -2.22 -10.01
N GLY A 30 13.66 -2.19 -8.88
CA GLY A 30 13.19 -0.95 -8.28
C GLY A 30 11.67 -0.77 -8.34
N LEU A 31 11.21 0.32 -7.72
CA LEU A 31 9.79 0.62 -7.61
C LEU A 31 9.15 0.93 -8.97
N PRO A 32 7.84 0.71 -9.17
CA PRO A 32 7.10 1.24 -10.30
C PRO A 32 7.14 2.77 -10.36
N SER A 33 7.15 3.36 -11.56
CA SER A 33 7.17 4.82 -11.74
C SER A 33 5.99 5.53 -11.06
N GLN A 34 4.81 4.91 -11.05
CA GLN A 34 3.63 5.42 -10.34
C GLN A 34 3.88 5.61 -8.84
N LEU A 35 4.73 4.78 -8.22
CA LEU A 35 5.07 4.91 -6.80
C LEU A 35 6.15 5.96 -6.52
N ARG A 36 6.79 6.50 -7.56
CA ARG A 36 7.84 7.53 -7.47
C ARG A 36 7.36 8.94 -7.79
N SER A 37 6.22 9.07 -8.47
CA SER A 37 5.66 10.38 -8.85
C SER A 37 4.37 10.65 -8.10
N TYR A 38 4.26 11.85 -7.52
CA TYR A 38 3.10 12.22 -6.73
C TYR A 38 1.79 12.10 -7.53
N GLN A 39 0.88 11.27 -7.02
CA GLN A 39 -0.47 11.12 -7.57
C GLN A 39 -1.48 10.91 -6.44
N LYS A 40 -2.67 11.50 -6.61
CA LYS A 40 -3.88 11.18 -5.83
C LYS A 40 -4.80 10.37 -6.73
N LEU A 41 -5.07 9.12 -6.35
CA LEU A 41 -5.87 8.17 -7.10
C LEU A 41 -7.06 7.74 -6.24
N SER A 42 -8.23 7.46 -6.84
CA SER A 42 -9.26 6.70 -6.11
C SER A 42 -8.74 5.29 -5.84
N THR A 43 -9.30 4.62 -4.84
CA THR A 43 -8.96 3.22 -4.51
C THR A 43 -9.21 2.27 -5.69
N SER A 44 -10.27 2.50 -6.47
CA SER A 44 -10.56 1.74 -7.69
C SER A 44 -9.54 2.00 -8.80
N SER A 45 -9.24 3.26 -9.12
CA SER A 45 -8.28 3.59 -10.17
C SER A 45 -6.85 3.13 -9.83
N TRP A 46 -6.49 3.12 -8.54
CA TRP A 46 -5.21 2.54 -8.11
C TRP A 46 -5.18 1.03 -8.32
N LEU A 47 -6.25 0.31 -7.98
CA LEU A 47 -6.37 -1.12 -8.24
C LEU A 47 -6.31 -1.44 -9.74
N GLU A 48 -7.03 -0.68 -10.57
CA GLU A 48 -7.01 -0.81 -12.03
C GLU A 48 -5.60 -0.61 -12.59
N ALA A 49 -4.89 0.43 -12.15
CA ALA A 49 -3.51 0.70 -12.57
C ALA A 49 -2.56 -0.47 -12.25
N ILE A 50 -2.65 -1.03 -11.04
CA ILE A 50 -1.84 -2.21 -10.63
C ILE A 50 -2.20 -3.43 -11.47
N GLN A 51 -3.48 -3.63 -11.78
CA GLN A 51 -3.95 -4.77 -12.58
C GLN A 51 -3.55 -4.67 -14.06
N ALA A 52 -3.45 -3.45 -14.59
CA ALA A 52 -3.03 -3.20 -15.97
C ALA A 52 -1.53 -3.48 -16.19
N GLN A 53 -0.72 -3.44 -15.12
CA GLN A 53 0.74 -3.58 -15.20
C GLN A 53 1.28 -4.57 -14.15
N PRO A 54 0.80 -5.82 -14.12
CA PRO A 54 1.10 -6.76 -13.03
C PRO A 54 2.59 -7.07 -12.89
N ASP A 55 3.33 -7.07 -14.01
CA ASP A 55 4.77 -7.32 -14.00
C ASP A 55 5.58 -6.25 -13.27
N GLN A 56 5.14 -4.98 -13.30
CA GLN A 56 5.84 -3.90 -12.61
C GLN A 56 5.75 -4.04 -11.08
N TYR A 57 4.65 -4.58 -10.56
CA TYR A 57 4.40 -4.72 -9.12
C TYR A 57 4.75 -6.11 -8.58
N ARG A 58 5.23 -7.04 -9.42
CA ARG A 58 5.38 -8.46 -9.06
C ARG A 58 6.30 -8.71 -7.87
N ASN A 59 7.30 -7.86 -7.69
CA ASN A 59 8.28 -7.91 -6.61
C ASN A 59 7.92 -7.00 -5.44
N CYS A 60 6.91 -6.13 -5.58
CA CYS A 60 6.54 -5.21 -4.52
C CYS A 60 5.78 -5.93 -3.39
N ARG A 61 6.24 -5.75 -2.16
CA ARG A 61 5.66 -6.32 -0.94
C ARG A 61 5.31 -5.24 0.06
N ILE A 62 4.27 -5.50 0.85
CA ILE A 62 3.87 -4.64 1.96
C ILE A 62 4.63 -5.08 3.21
N GLN A 63 5.48 -4.22 3.75
CA GLN A 63 6.27 -4.51 4.95
C GLN A 63 5.49 -4.22 6.23
N SER A 64 4.76 -3.12 6.23
CA SER A 64 3.95 -2.72 7.38
C SER A 64 2.78 -1.82 6.98
N ILE A 65 1.79 -1.78 7.86
CA ILE A 65 0.62 -0.90 7.81
C ILE A 65 0.51 -0.21 9.15
N SER A 66 0.45 1.12 9.15
CA SER A 66 0.19 1.93 10.32
C SER A 66 -1.16 2.61 10.20
N TRP A 67 -1.97 2.50 11.24
CA TRP A 67 -3.15 3.35 11.43
C TRP A 67 -2.72 4.61 12.14
N ILE A 68 -2.96 5.76 11.52
CA ILE A 68 -2.48 7.06 11.95
C ILE A 68 -3.66 7.99 12.20
N LYS A 69 -3.52 8.87 13.20
CA LYS A 69 -4.36 10.04 13.40
C LYS A 69 -3.60 11.31 13.07
N ALA A 70 -4.16 12.18 12.25
CA ALA A 70 -3.63 13.52 12.02
C ALA A 70 -4.14 14.48 13.11
N LEU A 71 -3.26 14.91 14.01
CA LEU A 71 -3.64 15.71 15.18
C LEU A 71 -4.05 17.14 14.84
N ALA A 72 -3.50 17.70 13.77
CA ALA A 72 -3.83 19.05 13.31
C ALA A 72 -4.95 19.07 12.26
N SER A 73 -5.43 17.91 11.84
CA SER A 73 -6.53 17.82 10.88
C SER A 73 -7.86 18.26 11.53
N PRO A 74 -8.73 18.99 10.81
CA PRO A 74 -10.12 19.15 11.19
C PRO A 74 -10.73 17.78 11.49
N PHE A 75 -11.42 17.65 12.63
CA PHE A 75 -12.03 16.39 13.09
C PHE A 75 -11.06 15.24 13.43
N SER A 76 -9.74 15.51 13.52
CA SER A 76 -8.74 14.50 13.87
C SER A 76 -8.77 13.27 12.95
N HIS A 77 -8.70 13.52 11.64
CA HIS A 77 -8.74 12.52 10.57
C HIS A 77 -7.86 11.31 10.86
N GLU A 78 -8.38 10.13 10.54
CA GLU A 78 -7.69 8.85 10.71
C GLU A 78 -7.52 8.15 9.36
N PHE A 79 -6.33 7.64 9.11
CA PHE A 79 -5.95 7.07 7.82
C PHE A 79 -4.94 5.93 7.99
N ILE A 80 -4.69 5.23 6.89
CA ILE A 80 -3.69 4.18 6.81
C ILE A 80 -2.47 4.67 6.05
N GLN A 81 -1.30 4.31 6.54
CA GLN A 81 -0.03 4.49 5.85
C GLN A 81 0.67 3.14 5.77
N PHE A 82 1.30 2.81 4.66
CA PHE A 82 1.99 1.53 4.49
C PHE A 82 3.30 1.66 3.74
N ILE A 83 4.22 0.74 4.02
CA ILE A 83 5.53 0.67 3.37
C ILE A 83 5.47 -0.39 2.27
N VAL A 84 5.77 0.03 1.05
CA VAL A 84 5.96 -0.83 -0.11
C VAL A 84 7.47 -0.98 -0.34
N GLU A 85 7.94 -2.21 -0.47
CA GLU A 85 9.34 -2.53 -0.78
C GLU A 85 9.40 -3.36 -2.06
N ASP A 86 10.28 -3.00 -2.99
CA ASP A 86 10.67 -3.91 -4.06
C ASP A 86 11.61 -4.98 -3.49
N SER A 87 11.19 -6.25 -3.47
CA SER A 87 11.96 -7.31 -2.83
C SER A 87 13.26 -7.68 -3.57
N VAL A 88 13.51 -7.10 -4.76
CA VAL A 88 14.73 -7.35 -5.54
C VAL A 88 15.76 -6.26 -5.29
N SER A 89 15.39 -4.98 -5.39
CA SER A 89 16.32 -3.87 -5.16
C SER A 89 16.42 -3.47 -3.68
N GLY A 90 15.43 -3.79 -2.86
CA GLY A 90 15.28 -3.29 -1.49
C GLY A 90 14.76 -1.84 -1.41
N GLU A 91 14.47 -1.21 -2.54
CA GLU A 91 13.95 0.17 -2.60
C GLU A 91 12.58 0.23 -1.92
N ARG A 92 12.40 1.25 -1.07
CA ARG A 92 11.17 1.43 -0.27
C ARG A 92 10.50 2.75 -0.58
N THR A 93 9.17 2.71 -0.58
CA THR A 93 8.32 3.89 -0.62
C THR A 93 7.18 3.73 0.36
N ARG A 94 6.58 4.85 0.71
CA ARG A 94 5.50 4.92 1.67
C ARG A 94 4.30 5.55 0.99
N VAL A 95 3.16 4.92 1.20
CA VAL A 95 1.91 5.24 0.54
C VAL A 95 0.87 5.47 1.62
N VAL A 96 -0.05 6.40 1.37
CA VAL A 96 -1.16 6.71 2.27
C VAL A 96 -2.48 6.37 1.59
N ALA A 97 -3.41 5.84 2.36
CA ALA A 97 -4.79 5.67 1.95
C ALA A 97 -5.73 6.14 3.06
N GLY A 98 -6.78 6.87 2.69
CA GLY A 98 -7.73 7.40 3.66
C GLY A 98 -9.07 7.78 3.04
N ARG A 99 -10.10 7.82 3.89
CA ARG A 99 -11.45 8.22 3.55
C ARG A 99 -11.69 9.69 3.83
N GLU A 100 -11.90 10.47 2.78
CA GLU A 100 -12.24 11.89 2.82
C GLU A 100 -13.73 12.10 2.49
N ASP A 101 -14.20 13.35 2.62
CA ASP A 101 -15.56 13.76 2.27
C ASP A 101 -15.93 13.48 0.80
N SER A 102 -14.95 13.60 -0.08
CA SER A 102 -15.08 13.42 -1.54
C SER A 102 -14.83 12.00 -2.04
N GLY A 103 -14.43 11.08 -1.15
CA GLY A 103 -14.18 9.67 -1.50
C GLY A 103 -12.99 9.06 -0.77
N ASP A 104 -12.65 7.83 -1.16
CA ASP A 104 -11.52 7.08 -0.63
C ASP A 104 -10.34 7.19 -1.59
N TRP A 105 -9.21 7.66 -1.08
CA TRP A 105 -8.07 8.08 -1.89
C TRP A 105 -6.79 7.36 -1.49
N VAL A 106 -5.91 7.17 -2.47
CA VAL A 106 -4.55 6.67 -2.32
C VAL A 106 -3.56 7.73 -2.82
N TYR A 107 -2.58 8.03 -2.00
CA TYR A 107 -1.52 9.01 -2.24
C TYR A 107 -0.19 8.29 -2.38
N VAL A 108 0.37 8.30 -3.59
CA VAL A 108 1.65 7.66 -3.96
C VAL A 108 2.68 8.72 -4.33
N GLY A 109 3.97 8.34 -4.37
CA GLY A 109 5.05 9.21 -4.85
C GLY A 109 5.20 10.52 -4.07
N TRP A 110 4.73 10.56 -2.83
CA TRP A 110 4.90 11.70 -1.95
C TRP A 110 6.36 11.76 -1.48
N ASN A 111 7.01 12.91 -1.66
CA ASN A 111 8.33 13.20 -1.07
C ASN A 111 8.23 13.35 0.47
N TRP A 112 8.42 12.24 1.18
CA TRP A 112 8.39 12.21 2.65
C TRP A 112 9.52 13.01 3.31
N GLN A 113 10.69 13.09 2.68
CA GLN A 113 11.85 13.84 3.21
C GLN A 113 11.58 15.34 3.32
N SER A 114 10.74 15.90 2.45
CA SER A 114 10.39 17.33 2.49
C SER A 114 9.67 17.75 3.77
N GLY A 115 9.02 16.80 4.46
CA GLY A 115 8.14 17.07 5.59
C GLY A 115 6.88 17.89 5.24
N GLN A 116 6.68 18.24 3.97
CA GLN A 116 5.47 18.87 3.46
C GLN A 116 4.40 17.80 3.25
N VAL A 117 3.14 18.12 3.52
CA VAL A 117 1.99 17.22 3.34
C VAL A 117 1.14 17.66 2.15
N PRO A 118 0.43 16.75 1.47
CA PRO A 118 -0.40 17.12 0.32
C PRO A 118 -1.63 17.94 0.72
N ASN A 119 -2.13 17.78 1.95
CA ASN A 119 -3.23 18.57 2.52
C ASN A 119 -3.28 18.46 4.06
N ASP A 120 -4.18 19.24 4.67
CA ASP A 120 -4.34 19.33 6.12
C ASP A 120 -4.81 18.03 6.81
N HIS A 121 -5.32 17.04 6.06
CA HIS A 121 -5.71 15.73 6.60
C HIS A 121 -4.54 14.87 7.05
N TYR A 122 -3.29 15.26 6.74
CA TYR A 122 -2.09 14.47 7.03
C TYR A 122 -1.08 15.20 7.94
N ILE A 123 -1.44 16.37 8.47
CA ILE A 123 -0.55 17.16 9.34
C ILE A 123 -0.46 16.53 10.73
N LEU A 124 0.78 16.47 11.25
CA LEU A 124 1.13 15.90 12.55
C LEU A 124 0.60 14.45 12.70
N PRO A 125 1.17 13.51 11.91
CA PRO A 125 0.79 12.11 11.98
C PRO A 125 1.17 11.51 13.34
N LEU A 126 0.19 10.93 14.02
CA LEU A 126 0.37 10.20 15.28
C LEU A 126 -0.01 8.73 15.06
N PRO A 127 0.95 7.78 15.10
CA PRO A 127 0.67 6.38 14.81
C PRO A 127 -0.08 5.73 15.97
N LEU A 128 -1.26 5.17 15.75
CA LEU A 128 -2.09 4.52 16.76
C LEU A 128 -1.77 3.04 16.87
N LEU A 129 -1.72 2.36 15.73
CA LEU A 129 -1.34 0.97 15.59
C LEU A 129 -0.33 0.82 14.45
N THR A 130 0.57 -0.14 14.59
CA THR A 130 1.45 -0.57 13.50
C THR A 130 1.41 -2.09 13.40
N LEU A 131 0.98 -2.59 12.26
CA LEU A 131 1.04 -3.99 11.86
C LEU A 131 2.30 -4.20 11.01
N THR A 132 3.19 -5.08 11.46
CA THR A 132 4.38 -5.50 10.71
C THR A 132 4.18 -6.93 10.20
N PHE A 133 4.42 -7.14 8.91
CA PHE A 133 4.36 -8.45 8.26
C PHE A 133 5.76 -9.09 8.22
N GLY A 134 5.87 -10.42 8.33
CA GLY A 134 7.17 -11.10 8.17
C GLY A 134 7.25 -12.54 8.69
N CYS A 135 8.32 -13.24 8.27
CA CYS A 135 8.60 -14.66 8.59
C CYS A 135 8.73 -14.96 10.09
N GLU A 136 9.19 -14.02 10.91
CA GLU A 136 9.30 -14.21 12.37
C GLU A 136 7.94 -14.48 13.03
N THR A 137 6.84 -14.15 12.34
CA THR A 137 5.46 -14.40 12.77
C THR A 137 4.78 -15.55 12.00
N GLY A 138 5.51 -16.24 11.11
CA GLY A 138 4.95 -17.27 10.21
C GLY A 138 4.02 -16.73 9.11
N GLY A 139 3.92 -15.40 8.96
CA GLY A 139 3.03 -14.73 8.01
C GLY A 139 3.64 -14.58 6.61
N ARG A 140 2.79 -14.60 5.58
CA ARG A 140 3.17 -14.28 4.20
C ARG A 140 3.15 -12.76 4.00
N LEU A 141 4.22 -12.20 3.43
CA LEU A 141 4.23 -10.79 3.03
C LEU A 141 3.12 -10.54 1.99
N PRO A 142 2.19 -9.59 2.23
CA PRO A 142 1.18 -9.23 1.25
C PRO A 142 1.83 -8.59 0.02
N ASP A 143 1.31 -8.90 -1.17
CA ASP A 143 1.62 -8.13 -2.37
C ASP A 143 0.77 -6.85 -2.45
N VAL A 144 1.24 -5.87 -3.24
CA VAL A 144 0.56 -4.57 -3.40
C VAL A 144 -0.85 -4.73 -3.97
N ARG A 145 -1.03 -5.67 -4.92
CA ARG A 145 -2.34 -5.96 -5.52
C ARG A 145 -3.36 -6.40 -4.47
N SER A 146 -2.95 -7.21 -3.50
CA SER A 146 -3.81 -7.71 -2.43
C SER A 146 -4.26 -6.61 -1.51
N LEU A 147 -3.36 -5.70 -1.11
CA LEU A 147 -3.73 -4.52 -0.34
C LEU A 147 -4.67 -3.60 -1.14
N ALA A 148 -4.38 -3.35 -2.42
CA ALA A 148 -5.23 -2.53 -3.29
C ALA A 148 -6.67 -3.09 -3.41
N LYS A 149 -6.82 -4.43 -3.48
CA LYS A 149 -8.13 -5.08 -3.41
C LYS A 149 -8.84 -4.81 -2.08
N VAL A 150 -8.13 -4.87 -0.95
CA VAL A 150 -8.72 -4.56 0.37
C VAL A 150 -9.20 -3.10 0.42
N LEU A 151 -8.40 -2.15 -0.06
CA LEU A 151 -8.80 -0.73 -0.12
C LEU A 151 -10.06 -0.53 -0.98
N ALA A 152 -10.05 -1.03 -2.21
CA ALA A 152 -11.17 -0.90 -3.14
C ALA A 152 -12.44 -1.59 -2.60
N SER A 153 -12.33 -2.81 -2.08
CA SER A 153 -13.47 -3.53 -1.49
C SER A 153 -14.02 -2.83 -0.24
N THR A 154 -13.16 -2.17 0.55
CA THR A 154 -13.61 -1.36 1.70
C THR A 154 -14.42 -0.16 1.22
N THR A 155 -13.99 0.47 0.12
CA THR A 155 -14.72 1.56 -0.52
C THR A 155 -16.10 1.08 -1.01
N GLU A 156 -16.14 -0.05 -1.72
CA GLU A 156 -17.39 -0.62 -2.28
C GLU A 156 -18.41 -0.99 -1.21
N ARG A 157 -17.98 -1.42 -0.02
CA ARG A 157 -18.88 -1.74 1.10
C ARG A 157 -19.69 -0.53 1.55
N GLN A 158 -19.11 0.67 1.46
CA GLN A 158 -19.72 1.93 1.90
C GLN A 158 -19.22 3.07 1.01
N PRO A 159 -19.78 3.26 -0.19
CA PRO A 159 -19.23 4.19 -1.18
C PRO A 159 -19.45 5.68 -0.84
N TYR A 160 -20.32 5.97 0.12
CA TYR A 160 -20.64 7.33 0.54
C TYR A 160 -20.13 7.61 1.94
N TYR A 161 -19.56 8.80 2.14
CA TYR A 161 -19.18 9.28 3.46
C TYR A 161 -20.43 9.55 4.29
N THR A 162 -20.57 8.88 5.44
CA THR A 162 -21.63 9.17 6.41
C THR A 162 -21.00 9.75 7.67
N PHE A 163 -21.34 11.00 7.97
CA PHE A 163 -20.69 11.74 9.07
C PHE A 163 -20.91 11.13 10.47
N HIS A 164 -21.86 10.20 10.63
CA HIS A 164 -22.18 9.64 11.93
C HIS A 164 -21.76 8.18 12.14
N ARG A 165 -21.24 7.49 11.11
CA ARG A 165 -20.95 6.05 11.21
C ARG A 165 -19.74 5.58 10.42
N GLU A 166 -19.69 5.84 9.12
CA GLU A 166 -18.69 5.26 8.21
C GLU A 166 -17.68 6.34 7.74
N MET A 167 -17.08 7.02 8.72
CA MET A 167 -16.09 8.09 8.53
C MET A 167 -14.66 7.55 8.30
N CYS A 168 -13.66 8.42 8.38
CA CYS A 168 -12.24 8.13 8.23
C CYS A 168 -11.71 6.99 9.15
N TRP A 169 -12.11 6.97 10.42
CA TRP A 169 -11.69 5.94 11.38
C TRP A 169 -12.23 4.55 11.02
N TRP A 170 -13.48 4.45 10.52
CA TRP A 170 -14.09 3.19 10.11
C TRP A 170 -13.34 2.58 8.93
N TYR A 171 -12.95 3.42 7.98
CA TYR A 171 -12.18 2.99 6.82
C TYR A 171 -10.80 2.48 7.23
N ALA A 172 -10.10 3.23 8.10
CA ALA A 172 -8.79 2.84 8.60
C ALA A 172 -8.85 1.52 9.38
N GLU A 173 -9.82 1.39 10.30
CA GLU A 173 -10.10 0.15 11.03
C GLU A 173 -10.33 -1.04 10.10
N THR A 174 -11.27 -0.89 9.15
CA THR A 174 -11.68 -1.97 8.26
C THR A 174 -10.52 -2.48 7.41
N VAL A 175 -9.68 -1.57 6.91
CA VAL A 175 -8.47 -1.93 6.14
C VAL A 175 -7.44 -2.62 7.04
N PHE A 176 -7.17 -2.07 8.22
CA PHE A 176 -6.20 -2.62 9.16
C PHE A 176 -6.57 -4.04 9.59
N ASP A 177 -7.81 -4.22 10.06
CA ASP A 177 -8.33 -5.52 10.50
C ASP A 177 -8.44 -6.51 9.35
N GLY A 178 -8.84 -6.06 8.16
CA GLY A 178 -8.90 -6.90 6.96
C GLY A 178 -7.53 -7.45 6.57
N MET A 179 -6.48 -6.62 6.68
CA MET A 179 -5.10 -7.05 6.41
C MET A 179 -4.56 -7.96 7.51
N PHE A 180 -4.78 -7.62 8.78
CA PHE A 180 -4.38 -8.46 9.91
C PHE A 180 -5.03 -9.83 9.87
N SER A 181 -6.35 -9.89 9.67
CA SER A 181 -7.11 -11.15 9.62
C SER A 181 -6.64 -12.06 8.48
N LYS A 182 -6.20 -11.49 7.36
CA LYS A 182 -5.81 -12.23 6.17
C LYS A 182 -4.35 -12.69 6.18
N TYR A 183 -3.45 -11.88 6.72
CA TYR A 183 -1.99 -12.12 6.62
C TYR A 183 -1.31 -12.35 7.97
N GLY A 184 -2.00 -12.14 9.09
CA GLY A 184 -1.41 -12.14 10.42
C GLY A 184 -0.38 -11.02 10.58
N GLY A 185 0.63 -11.27 11.40
CA GLY A 185 1.72 -10.33 11.69
C GLY A 185 1.78 -9.94 13.16
N SER A 186 2.66 -8.99 13.47
CA SER A 186 2.82 -8.43 14.82
C SER A 186 2.19 -7.04 14.88
N VAL A 187 1.31 -6.83 15.86
CA VAL A 187 0.68 -5.54 16.11
C VAL A 187 1.38 -4.84 17.27
N LYS A 188 1.99 -3.69 16.99
CA LYS A 188 2.42 -2.73 18.00
C LYS A 188 1.28 -1.75 18.27
N GLU A 189 0.82 -1.73 19.51
CA GLU A 189 -0.09 -0.71 20.01
C GLU A 189 0.70 0.40 20.72
N TRP A 190 0.50 1.65 20.29
CA TRP A 190 1.19 2.79 20.88
C TRP A 190 0.48 3.28 22.15
N GLU A 191 1.19 3.93 23.06
CA GLU A 191 0.64 4.34 24.38
C GLU A 191 -0.60 5.25 24.28
N TRP A 192 -0.71 5.99 23.18
CA TRP A 192 -1.80 6.91 22.88
C TRP A 192 -2.88 6.30 21.96
N ALA A 193 -2.80 5.01 21.64
CA ALA A 193 -3.75 4.35 20.76
C ALA A 193 -5.19 4.31 21.30
N LYS A 194 -5.36 4.46 22.62
CA LYS A 194 -6.67 4.66 23.28
C LYS A 194 -7.47 5.86 22.76
N TYR A 195 -6.85 6.75 21.99
CA TYR A 195 -7.52 7.89 21.37
C TYR A 195 -7.99 7.63 19.92
N ARG A 196 -7.88 6.40 19.41
CA ARG A 196 -8.61 5.96 18.20
C ARG A 196 -10.10 6.30 18.32
N TYR A 197 -10.76 6.56 17.19
CA TYR A 197 -12.19 6.91 17.10
C TYR A 197 -12.61 8.19 17.83
N SER A 198 -11.66 8.93 18.40
CA SER A 198 -11.95 10.15 19.14
C SER A 198 -11.54 11.38 18.35
N PHE A 199 -12.41 12.39 18.43
CA PHE A 199 -11.98 13.76 18.27
C PHE A 199 -11.13 14.06 19.51
N ILE A 200 -9.82 14.27 19.41
CA ILE A 200 -8.92 14.51 20.58
C ILE A 200 -9.15 15.92 21.17
N VAL A 201 -10.41 16.30 21.36
CA VAL A 201 -10.87 17.67 21.58
C VAL A 201 -10.41 18.18 22.95
N LYS A 202 -9.45 19.12 22.86
CA LYS A 202 -9.38 20.44 23.53
C LYS A 202 -9.30 20.56 25.05
N THR A 203 -9.40 19.52 25.88
CA THR A 203 -9.59 19.78 27.34
C THR A 203 -8.30 19.93 28.17
N SER A 204 -7.13 19.50 27.69
CA SER A 204 -5.86 19.69 28.43
C SER A 204 -4.72 20.10 27.50
N LEU A 205 -4.23 21.34 27.67
CA LEU A 205 -3.08 21.89 26.94
C LEU A 205 -1.83 21.01 27.09
N LEU A 206 -1.59 20.46 28.28
CA LEU A 206 -0.48 19.55 28.57
C LEU A 206 -0.58 18.25 27.76
N ARG A 207 -1.75 17.61 27.76
CA ARG A 207 -1.98 16.38 26.98
C ARG A 207 -1.81 16.63 25.48
N ARG A 208 -2.32 17.76 24.99
CA ARG A 208 -2.15 18.14 23.59
C ARG A 208 -0.68 18.33 23.23
N ARG A 209 0.09 19.01 24.09
CA ARG A 209 1.52 19.24 23.89
C ARG A 209 2.30 17.93 23.80
N VAL A 210 2.09 17.00 24.72
CA VAL A 210 2.77 15.69 24.71
C VAL A 210 2.45 14.91 23.43
N LEU A 211 1.18 14.85 23.03
CA LEU A 211 0.79 14.17 21.79
C LEU A 211 1.39 14.85 20.54
N THR A 212 1.47 16.18 20.53
CA THR A 212 2.13 16.93 19.45
C THR A 212 3.62 16.61 19.39
N GLU A 213 4.33 16.55 20.53
CA GLU A 213 5.75 16.19 20.57
C GLU A 213 6.01 14.79 20.00
N HIS A 214 5.13 13.81 20.29
CA HIS A 214 5.21 12.48 19.68
C HIS A 214 4.90 12.46 18.19
N ALA A 215 3.91 13.25 17.73
CA ALA A 215 3.58 13.35 16.32
C ALA A 215 4.71 14.02 15.52
N GLU A 216 5.36 15.05 16.07
CA GLU A 216 6.53 15.67 15.45
C GLU A 216 7.71 14.71 15.38
N ARG A 217 7.99 13.95 16.46
CA ARG A 217 9.03 12.92 16.44
C ARG A 217 8.75 11.87 15.36
N PHE A 218 7.52 11.38 15.29
CA PHE A 218 7.14 10.41 14.27
C PHE A 218 7.30 11.00 12.86
N LYS A 219 6.89 12.27 12.66
CA LYS A 219 7.13 12.97 11.39
C LYS A 219 8.62 13.02 11.03
N SER A 220 9.50 13.32 11.98
CA SER A 220 10.96 13.28 11.76
C SER A 220 11.43 11.88 11.39
N GLU A 221 10.97 10.83 12.08
CA GLU A 221 11.27 9.43 11.74
C GLU A 221 10.80 9.07 10.31
N LEU A 222 9.64 9.58 9.88
CA LEU A 222 9.17 9.40 8.50
C LEU A 222 10.05 10.10 7.47
N MET A 223 10.60 11.26 7.80
CA MET A 223 11.52 12.02 6.93
C MET A 223 12.88 11.32 6.80
N GLU A 224 13.39 10.76 7.90
CA GLU A 224 14.69 10.07 7.95
C GLU A 224 14.64 8.66 7.36
N GLY A 225 13.51 7.96 7.53
CA GLY A 225 13.36 6.54 7.18
C GLY A 225 13.19 6.22 5.69
N MET A 226 13.29 7.20 4.80
CA MET A 226 13.16 7.03 3.35
C MET A 226 14.41 7.58 2.65
N GLU A 227 15.22 6.70 2.05
CA GLU A 227 16.26 7.09 1.09
C GLU A 227 15.60 7.24 -0.28
N TYR A 228 15.71 8.43 -0.89
CA TYR A 228 15.23 8.74 -2.24
C TYR A 228 16.39 9.06 -3.15
#